data_AF-A0ABD4QH59-F1
#
_entry.id   AF-A0ABD4QH59-F1
#
_cell.length_a   1.000
_cell.length_b   1.000
_cell.length_c   1.000
_cell.angle_alpha   90.00
_cell.angle_beta   90.00
_cell.angle_gamma   90.00
#
_symmetry.space_group_name_H-M   'P 1'
#
loop_
_entity.id
_entity.type
_entity.pdbx_description
1 polymer ?
#
loop_
_entity_poly.entity_id
_entity_poly.type
_entity_poly.pdbx_seq_one_letter_code
_entity_poly.pdbx_strand_id
1 'polypeptide(L)' 'MAQQGSPQLVSLVDPYVYQTLHKVIGMRLIVQTVKDTVRGKLKEVMPDHIVIEAGAKSVFYVRIQQIVSVMPDHSERV' A
#
# COMPACT_ATOMS: atom_id res chain seq x y z
N MET A 1 28.32 -14.07 -32.14
CA MET A 1 27.18 -14.53 -31.32
C MET A 1 27.13 -13.63 -30.10
N ALA A 2 26.09 -12.80 -29.94
CA ALA A 2 25.97 -11.93 -28.77
C ALA A 2 25.60 -12.78 -27.55
N GLN A 3 26.40 -12.75 -26.50
CA GLN A 3 26.03 -13.35 -25.21
C GLN A 3 24.87 -12.53 -24.63
N GLN A 4 23.66 -13.08 -24.68
CA GLN A 4 22.53 -12.52 -23.94
C GLN A 4 22.76 -12.84 -22.46
N GLY A 5 23.05 -11.82 -21.65
CA GLY A 5 23.18 -11.96 -20.20
C GLY A 5 21.88 -12.49 -19.59
N SER A 6 22.01 -13.24 -18.49
CA SER A 6 20.84 -13.76 -17.75
C SER A 6 19.93 -12.61 -17.29
N PRO A 7 18.60 -12.75 -17.38
CA PRO A 7 17.66 -11.71 -16.96
C PRO A 7 17.83 -11.38 -15.48
N GLN A 8 17.85 -10.09 -15.15
CA GLN A 8 17.88 -9.61 -13.78
C GLN A 8 16.46 -9.36 -13.26
N LEU A 9 16.16 -9.93 -12.09
CA LEU A 9 14.94 -9.61 -11.35
C LEU A 9 15.15 -8.29 -10.62
N VAL A 10 14.32 -7.30 -10.93
CA VAL A 10 14.36 -5.96 -10.31
C VAL A 10 13.03 -5.71 -9.62
N SER A 11 13.09 -5.25 -8.37
CA SER A 11 11.92 -4.79 -7.61
C SER A 11 12.12 -3.33 -7.21
N LEU A 12 11.10 -2.51 -7.47
CA LEU A 12 11.06 -1.10 -7.06
C LEU A 12 10.39 -1.05 -5.69
N VAL A 13 11.19 -0.71 -4.67
CA VAL A 13 10.74 -0.62 -3.28
C VAL A 13 10.86 0.83 -2.81
N ASP A 14 9.82 1.33 -2.16
CA ASP A 14 9.81 2.63 -1.48
C ASP A 14 10.00 2.41 0.03
N PRO A 15 11.25 2.27 0.52
CA PRO A 15 11.51 1.75 1.87
C PRO A 15 10.94 2.62 2.99
N TYR A 16 10.92 3.94 2.81
CA TYR A 16 10.39 4.86 3.81
C TYR A 16 8.86 4.82 3.88
N VAL A 17 8.18 4.62 2.75
CA VAL A 17 6.71 4.44 2.73
C VAL A 17 6.36 3.11 3.38
N TYR A 18 7.03 2.03 2.97
CA TYR A 18 6.90 0.70 3.58
C TYR A 18 7.08 0.75 5.10
N GLN A 19 8.21 1.27 5.58
CA GLN A 19 8.51 1.36 7.02
C GLN A 19 7.49 2.22 7.78
N THR A 20 7.01 3.31 7.18
CA THR A 20 6.04 4.19 7.82
C THR A 20 4.67 3.51 7.93
N LEU A 21 4.21 2.86 6.87
CA LEU A 21 2.92 2.14 6.86
C LEU A 21 2.95 0.94 7.81
N HIS A 22 4.09 0.26 7.94
CA HIS A 22 4.25 -0.86 8.87
C HIS A 22 4.04 -0.44 10.34
N LYS A 23 4.32 0.81 10.71
CA LYS A 23 4.11 1.34 12.07
C LYS A 23 2.63 1.59 12.40
N VAL A 24 1.76 1.66 11.39
CA VAL A 24 0.34 2.02 11.53
C VAL A 24 -0.59 0.88 11.11
N ILE A 25 -0.08 -0.36 11.05
CA ILE A 25 -0.91 -1.56 10.85
C ILE A 25 -2.00 -1.60 11.93
N GLY A 26 -3.23 -1.89 11.50
CA GLY A 26 -4.42 -1.90 12.35
C GLY A 26 -5.15 -0.57 12.43
N MET A 27 -4.54 0.54 11.99
CA MET A 27 -5.23 1.83 11.89
C MET A 27 -6.16 1.87 10.69
N ARG A 28 -7.21 2.67 10.81
CA ARG A 28 -8.09 3.03 9.69
C ARG A 28 -7.48 4.20 8.94
N LEU A 29 -7.33 4.07 7.63
CA LEU A 29 -6.63 5.00 6.77
C LEU A 29 -7.51 5.43 5.59
N ILE A 30 -7.28 6.65 5.13
CA ILE A 30 -7.69 7.14 3.83
C ILE A 30 -6.44 7.10 2.94
N VAL A 31 -6.46 6.23 1.94
CA VAL A 31 -5.37 6.05 0.98
C VAL A 31 -5.81 6.64 -0.35
N GLN A 32 -5.18 7.75 -0.74
CA GLN A 32 -5.38 8.35 -2.05
C GLN A 32 -4.49 7.62 -3.06
N THR A 33 -5.09 7.06 -4.09
CA THR A 33 -4.37 6.49 -5.23
C THR A 33 -4.32 7.49 -6.38
N VAL A 34 -3.58 7.16 -7.43
CA VAL A 34 -3.58 7.96 -8.67
C VAL A 34 -4.93 8.00 -9.40
N LYS A 35 -5.88 7.10 -9.07
CA LYS A 35 -7.21 7.02 -9.71
C LYS A 35 -8.34 7.44 -8.79
N ASP A 36 -8.28 7.03 -7.53
CA ASP A 36 -9.40 7.09 -6.59
C ASP A 36 -8.91 7.15 -5.13
N THR A 37 -9.82 6.91 -4.18
CA THR A 37 -9.49 6.86 -2.75
C THR A 37 -10.06 5.60 -2.12
N VAL A 38 -9.20 4.85 -1.44
CA VAL A 38 -9.58 3.66 -0.68
C VAL A 38 -9.61 4.02 0.81
N ARG A 39 -10.70 3.66 1.49
CA ARG A 39 -10.84 3.85 2.95
C ARG A 39 -11.01 2.51 3.62
N GLY A 40 -10.29 2.28 4.71
CA GLY A 40 -10.41 1.03 5.44
C GLY A 40 -9.28 0.80 6.44
N LYS A 41 -9.30 -0.35 7.08
CA LYS A 41 -8.29 -0.77 8.05
C LYS A 41 -7.08 -1.32 7.32
N LEU A 42 -5.89 -0.83 7.66
CA LEU A 42 -4.63 -1.41 7.20
C LEU A 42 -4.40 -2.76 7.86
N LYS A 43 -4.37 -3.84 7.07
CA LYS A 43 -4.20 -5.21 7.57
C LYS A 43 -2.76 -5.69 7.48
N GLU A 44 -2.11 -5.40 6.36
CA GLU A 44 -0.79 -5.90 6.04
C GLU A 44 -0.05 -4.91 5.14
N VAL A 45 1.28 -4.91 5.24
CA VAL A 45 2.18 -4.06 4.47
C VAL A 45 3.30 -4.92 3.91
N MET A 46 3.38 -5.00 2.59
CA MET A 46 4.42 -5.69 1.82
C MET A 46 5.32 -4.66 1.13
N PRO A 47 6.53 -5.03 0.67
CA PRO A 47 7.46 -4.08 0.05
C PRO A 47 6.91 -3.35 -1.19
N ASP A 48 5.96 -3.95 -1.90
CA ASP A 48 5.39 -3.44 -3.15
C ASP A 48 3.90 -3.03 -3.04
N HIS A 49 3.18 -3.46 -2.00
CA HIS A 49 1.76 -3.18 -1.82
C HIS A 49 1.29 -3.21 -0.37
N ILE A 50 0.10 -2.66 -0.11
CA ILE A 50 -0.59 -2.74 1.17
C ILE A 50 -1.96 -3.40 1.01
N VAL A 51 -2.45 -3.97 2.11
CA VAL A 51 -3.77 -4.62 2.17
C VAL A 51 -4.71 -3.77 3.03
N ILE A 52 -5.77 -3.26 2.42
CA ILE A 52 -6.80 -2.46 3.08
C ILE A 52 -8.11 -3.24 3.14
N GLU A 53 -8.61 -3.49 4.35
CA GLU A 53 -9.94 -4.06 4.59
C GLU A 53 -10.97 -2.93 4.66
N ALA A 54 -11.85 -2.87 3.66
CA ALA A 54 -12.88 -1.85 3.53
C ALA A 54 -14.27 -2.46 3.77
N GLY A 55 -14.93 -2.05 4.85
CA GLY A 55 -16.21 -2.63 5.25
C GLY A 55 -16.09 -4.11 5.68
N ALA A 56 -17.19 -4.86 5.59
CA ALA A 56 -17.26 -6.20 6.18
C ALA A 56 -16.64 -7.31 5.31
N LYS A 57 -16.49 -7.11 3.99
CA LYS A 57 -16.10 -8.19 3.04
C LYS A 57 -15.20 -7.75 1.89
N SER A 58 -14.82 -6.48 1.79
CA SER A 58 -13.98 -6.01 0.68
C SER A 58 -12.54 -5.85 1.13
N VAL A 59 -11.62 -6.40 0.35
CA VAL A 59 -10.18 -6.28 0.57
C VAL A 59 -9.55 -5.69 -0.68
N PHE A 60 -8.75 -4.64 -0.49
CA PHE A 60 -8.03 -3.96 -1.55
C PHE A 60 -6.54 -4.19 -1.40
N TYR A 61 -5.89 -4.63 -2.48
CA TYR A 61 -4.44 -4.69 -2.60
C TYR A 61 -3.97 -3.45 -3.36
N VAL A 62 -3.42 -2.48 -2.65
CA VAL A 62 -3.00 -1.20 -3.22
C VAL A 62 -1.49 -1.21 -3.38
N ARG A 63 -0.99 -1.13 -4.63
CA ARG A 63 0.45 -1.02 -4.88
C ARG A 63 0.99 0.27 -4.28
N ILE A 64 2.12 0.20 -3.58
CA ILE A 64 2.77 1.37 -2.96
C ILE A 64 3.09 2.43 -4.02
N GLN A 65 3.56 2.02 -5.19
CA GLN A 65 3.83 2.91 -6.32
C GLN A 65 2.60 3.64 -6.88
N GLN A 66 1.39 3.32 -6.45
CA GLN A 66 0.16 3.99 -6.88
C GLN A 66 -0.44 4.88 -5.78
N ILE A 67 0.20 4.92 -4.61
CA ILE A 67 -0.20 5.76 -3.48
C ILE A 67 0.30 7.18 -3.74
N VAL A 68 -0.61 8.15 -3.67
CA VAL A 68 -0.31 9.57 -3.74
C VAL A 68 -0.17 10.15 -2.33
N SER A 69 -1.09 9.78 -1.42
CA SER A 69 -1.06 10.22 -0.03
C SER A 69 -1.77 9.22 0.88
N VAL A 70 -1.42 9.25 2.17
CA VAL A 70 -2.04 8.45 3.22
C VAL A 70 -2.28 9.33 4.44
N MET A 71 -3.49 9.26 5.00
CA MET A 71 -3.83 9.95 6.25
C MET A 71 -4.68 9.04 7.16
N PRO A 72 -4.59 9.20 8.50
CA PRO A 72 -5.50 8.54 9.41
C PRO A 72 -6.96 8.92 9.14
N ASP A 73 -7.86 7.94 9.22
CA ASP A 73 -9.31 8.17 9.17
C ASP A 73 -9.86 8.34 10.60
N HIS A 74 -10.28 9.56 10.94
CA HIS A 74 -10.84 9.87 12.26
C HIS A 74 -12.38 9.81 12.30
N SER A 75 -13.03 9.33 11.23
CA SER A 75 -14.50 9.31 11.14
C SER A 75 -15.21 8.45 12.20
N GLU A 76 -14.53 7.47 12.80
CA GLU A 76 -15.10 6.62 13.87
C GLU A 76 -14.93 7.20 15.30
N ARG A 77 -14.40 8.42 15.46
CA ARG A 77 -14.19 9.05 16.78
C ARG A 77 -15.31 10.01 17.21
N VAL A 78 -16.48 9.95 16.58
CA VAL A 78 -17.64 10.82 16.88
C VAL A 78 -18.79 10.02 17.46
#